data_AF-A0A0F9B6D3-F1
#
_entry.id   AF-A0A0F9B6D3-F1
#
_cell.length_a   1.000
_cell.length_b   1.000
_cell.length_c   1.000
_cell.angle_alpha   90.00
_cell.angle_beta   90.00
_cell.angle_gamma   90.00
#
_symmetry.space_group_name_H-M   'P 1'
#
loop_
_entity.id
_entity.type
_entity.pdbx_description
1 polymer ?
#
loop_
_entity_poly.entity_id
_entity_poly.type
_entity_poly.pdbx_seq_one_letter_code
_entity_poly.pdbx_strand_id
1 'polypeptide(L)'
;MKEDYKNYKNKDWLEDQYINKKKKLREMAKECDVSIPTIVYWMDEFCIKRRTNSEVNSGKNNPNWKGGRNKDPYGYIRVYKPDHPRATKNHAHISEHILVVEKTLGRFLKGEERVHHINHIKDDNRIENLFLCKNNSEHAKVDKTLINIGIELALVEFKRGNIVFNRKKGEYNLLGDRGL
;
A
#
# COMPACT_ATOMS: atom_id res chain seq x y z
N MET A 1 12.09 24.33 46.46
CA MET A 1 13.35 23.68 46.04
C MET A 1 13.10 23.03 44.68
N LYS A 2 13.94 23.29 43.67
CA LYS A 2 13.82 22.69 42.33
C LYS A 2 14.49 21.31 42.37
N GLU A 3 13.72 20.23 42.37
CA GLU A 3 14.23 18.89 42.05
C GLU A 3 14.37 18.78 40.53
N ASP A 4 15.48 19.31 40.03
CA ASP A 4 15.88 19.28 38.63
C ASP A 4 16.47 17.90 38.30
N TYR A 5 15.65 16.85 38.34
CA TYR A 5 16.05 15.52 37.87
C TYR A 5 16.08 15.52 36.35
N LYS A 6 17.27 15.84 35.83
CA LYS A 6 17.62 15.69 34.42
C LYS A 6 17.55 14.20 34.04
N ASN A 7 16.36 13.76 33.65
CA ASN A 7 15.99 12.36 33.40
C ASN A 7 16.94 11.65 32.42
N TYR A 8 17.58 12.38 31.50
CA TYR A 8 18.52 11.85 30.52
C TYR A 8 19.86 11.36 31.09
N LYS A 9 20.19 11.66 32.36
CA LYS A 9 21.36 11.08 33.05
C LYS A 9 21.06 9.73 33.71
N ASN A 10 19.81 9.27 33.63
CA ASN A 10 19.38 7.98 34.14
C ASN A 10 19.35 6.98 32.98
N LYS A 11 20.11 5.88 33.12
CA LYS A 11 20.20 4.81 32.12
C LYS A 11 18.83 4.19 31.82
N ASP A 12 18.06 3.84 32.84
CA ASP A 12 16.75 3.18 32.70
C ASP A 12 15.76 4.09 31.96
N TRP A 13 15.82 5.40 32.22
CA TRP A 13 14.99 6.36 31.50
C TRP A 13 15.39 6.45 30.01
N LEU A 14 16.69 6.51 29.71
CA LEU A 14 17.18 6.53 28.33
C LEU A 14 16.80 5.25 27.57
N GLU A 15 16.96 4.09 28.19
CA GLU A 15 16.56 2.80 27.61
C GLU A 15 15.04 2.75 27.37
N ASP A 16 14.22 3.15 28.34
CA ASP A 16 12.77 3.19 28.17
C ASP A 16 12.34 4.13 27.03
N GLN A 17 12.84 5.37 27.01
CA GLN A 17 12.46 6.32 25.97
C GLN A 17 12.94 5.89 24.58
N TYR A 18 14.18 5.40 24.47
CA TYR A 18 14.81 5.14 23.19
C TYR A 18 14.50 3.75 22.62
N ILE A 19 14.48 2.72 23.48
CA ILE A 19 14.30 1.31 23.08
C ILE A 19 12.82 0.94 23.13
N ASN A 20 12.16 1.11 24.27
CA ASN A 20 10.76 0.67 24.45
C ASN A 20 9.79 1.60 23.72
N LYS A 21 9.88 2.92 23.97
CA LYS A 21 9.00 3.94 23.39
C LYS A 21 9.45 4.38 21.99
N LYS A 22 10.62 3.97 21.53
CA LYS A 22 11.17 4.25 20.18
C LYS A 22 11.24 5.74 19.82
N LYS A 23 11.28 6.66 20.79
CA LYS A 23 11.33 8.12 20.54
C LYS A 23 12.56 8.54 19.73
N LYS A 24 12.47 9.60 18.94
CA LYS A 24 13.64 10.15 18.23
C LYS A 24 14.53 10.91 19.21
N LEU A 25 15.85 10.94 18.96
CA LEU A 25 16.79 11.69 19.81
C LEU A 25 16.42 13.18 19.92
N ARG A 26 15.87 13.77 18.84
CA ARG A 26 15.38 15.15 18.84
C ARG A 26 14.19 15.36 19.78
N GLU A 27 13.31 14.36 19.92
CA GLU A 27 12.16 14.43 20.84
C GLU A 27 12.64 14.34 22.28
N MET A 28 13.54 13.39 22.58
CA MET A 28 14.15 13.26 23.91
C MET A 28 14.92 14.52 24.30
N ALA A 29 15.73 15.07 23.38
CA ALA A 29 16.46 16.31 23.58
C ALA A 29 15.52 17.49 23.88
N LYS A 30 14.41 17.60 23.13
CA LYS A 30 13.37 18.62 23.36
C LYS A 30 12.66 18.44 24.72
N GLU A 31 12.33 17.20 25.09
CA GLU A 31 11.66 16.88 26.37
C GLU A 31 12.54 17.18 27.58
N CYS A 32 13.85 16.98 27.45
CA CYS A 32 14.82 17.28 28.49
C CYS A 32 15.39 18.71 28.43
N ASP A 33 14.97 19.53 27.47
CA ASP A 33 15.50 20.87 27.19
C ASP A 33 17.04 20.89 27.06
N VAL A 34 17.58 19.96 26.26
CA VAL A 34 19.02 19.83 25.99
C VAL A 34 19.30 19.64 24.51
N SER A 35 20.58 19.72 24.14
CA SER A 35 21.03 19.42 22.78
C SER A 35 21.00 17.90 22.50
N ILE A 36 20.83 17.52 21.23
CA ILE A 36 20.93 16.11 20.81
C ILE A 36 22.30 15.50 21.20
N PRO A 37 23.45 16.18 20.98
CA PRO A 37 24.75 15.69 21.45
C PRO A 37 24.79 15.37 22.95
N THR A 38 24.07 16.12 23.80
CA THR A 38 23.98 15.82 25.23
C THR A 38 23.32 14.46 25.46
N ILE A 39 22.22 14.15 24.77
CA ILE A 39 21.58 12.83 24.87
C ILE A 39 22.50 11.73 24.32
N VAL A 40 23.15 11.96 23.18
CA VAL A 40 24.08 11.00 22.56
C VAL A 40 25.24 10.68 23.49
N TYR A 41 25.82 11.69 24.13
CA TYR A 41 26.89 11.52 25.11
C TYR A 41 26.49 10.54 26.21
N TRP A 42 25.35 10.76 26.87
CA TRP A 42 24.89 9.88 27.95
C TRP A 42 24.50 8.47 27.45
N MET A 43 24.01 8.34 26.22
CA MET A 43 23.80 7.02 25.62
C MET A 43 25.11 6.27 25.38
N ASP A 44 26.14 6.95 24.88
CA ASP A 44 27.46 6.37 24.63
C ASP A 44 28.13 5.98 25.97
N GLU A 45 28.05 6.83 27.02
CA GLU A 45 28.53 6.54 28.39
C GLU A 45 27.86 5.29 29.01
N PHE A 46 26.57 5.09 28.76
CA PHE A 46 25.83 3.91 29.23
C PHE A 46 25.86 2.71 28.28
N CYS A 47 26.65 2.79 27.20
CA CYS A 47 26.75 1.76 26.15
C CYS A 47 25.42 1.40 25.49
N ILE A 48 24.48 2.36 25.38
CA ILE A 48 23.19 2.18 24.73
C ILE A 48 23.39 2.28 23.22
N LYS A 49 23.30 1.15 22.52
CA LYS A 49 23.45 1.10 21.07
C LYS A 49 22.38 1.93 20.35
N ARG A 50 22.83 2.87 19.52
CA ARG A 50 21.94 3.68 18.67
C ARG A 50 21.35 2.83 17.53
N ARG A 51 20.07 3.07 17.25
CA ARG A 51 19.36 2.59 16.06
C ARG A 51 19.97 3.18 14.80
N THR A 52 19.97 2.40 13.74
CA THR A 52 20.41 2.80 12.41
C THR A 52 19.47 3.85 11.80
N ASN A 53 19.97 4.60 10.81
CA ASN A 53 19.13 5.57 10.08
C ASN A 53 17.91 4.93 9.41
N SER A 54 18.03 3.68 8.96
CA SER A 54 16.91 2.92 8.37
C SER A 54 15.83 2.62 9.42
N GLU A 55 16.22 2.21 10.63
CA GLU A 55 15.28 1.96 11.72
C GLU A 55 14.58 3.25 12.18
N VAL A 56 15.30 4.38 12.20
CA VAL A 56 14.75 5.67 12.63
C VAL A 56 13.83 6.30 11.58
N ASN A 57 14.16 6.17 10.29
CA ASN A 57 13.47 6.84 9.18
C ASN A 57 12.64 5.86 8.32
N SER A 58 12.20 4.74 8.87
CA SER A 58 11.29 3.81 8.21
C SER A 58 9.83 4.05 8.58
N GLY A 59 8.91 3.50 7.79
CA GLY A 59 7.50 3.56 8.13
C GLY A 59 7.01 5.01 8.20
N LYS A 60 6.14 5.26 9.17
CA LYS A 60 5.56 6.57 9.53
C LYS A 60 6.61 7.65 9.78
N ASN A 61 7.85 7.26 10.09
CA ASN A 61 8.94 8.19 10.39
C ASN A 61 9.68 8.67 9.14
N ASN A 62 9.47 8.03 7.98
CA ASN A 62 10.01 8.50 6.71
C ASN A 62 9.21 9.74 6.25
N PRO A 63 9.84 10.89 5.97
CA PRO A 63 9.11 12.07 5.49
C PRO A 63 8.38 11.83 4.16
N ASN A 64 8.83 10.86 3.36
CA ASN A 64 8.17 10.45 2.12
C ASN A 64 7.05 9.41 2.36
N TRP A 65 6.75 9.06 3.61
CA TRP A 65 5.71 8.08 3.94
C TRP A 65 4.32 8.64 3.66
N LYS A 66 3.73 8.22 2.55
CA LYS A 66 2.36 8.56 2.15
C LYS A 66 1.35 7.63 2.82
N GLY A 67 1.42 7.51 4.14
CA GLY A 67 0.55 6.60 4.91
C GLY A 67 0.78 5.11 4.64
N GLY A 68 1.91 4.74 4.02
CA GLY A 68 2.19 3.36 3.59
C GLY A 68 1.38 2.94 2.37
N ARG A 69 0.93 3.92 1.58
CA ARG A 69 0.15 3.73 0.35
C ARG A 69 1.07 3.82 -0.87
N ASN A 70 1.06 2.80 -1.72
CA ASN A 70 1.84 2.78 -2.97
C ASN A 70 1.09 2.06 -4.09
N LYS A 71 1.30 2.48 -5.34
CA LYS A 71 0.81 1.76 -6.52
C LYS A 71 1.83 0.70 -6.90
N ASP A 72 1.41 -0.53 -7.14
CA ASP A 72 2.28 -1.62 -7.59
C ASP A 72 2.43 -1.63 -9.13
N PRO A 73 3.36 -2.42 -9.69
CA PRO A 73 3.54 -2.53 -11.15
C PRO A 73 2.31 -3.05 -11.90
N TYR A 74 1.36 -3.69 -11.23
CA TYR A 74 0.11 -4.19 -11.80
C TYR A 74 -1.03 -3.16 -11.71
N GLY A 75 -0.75 -1.98 -11.16
CA GLY A 75 -1.68 -0.86 -11.05
C GLY A 75 -2.54 -0.88 -9.79
N TYR A 76 -2.38 -1.85 -8.88
CA TYR A 76 -3.14 -1.88 -7.64
C TYR A 76 -2.57 -0.91 -6.62
N ILE A 77 -3.45 -0.25 -5.87
CA ILE A 77 -3.05 0.48 -4.67
C ILE A 77 -2.89 -0.52 -3.52
N ARG A 78 -1.71 -0.51 -2.91
CA ARG A 78 -1.34 -1.29 -1.72
C ARG A 78 -1.24 -0.36 -0.52
N VAL A 79 -1.73 -0.81 0.62
CA VAL A 79 -1.76 -0.06 1.88
C VAL A 79 -1.10 -0.88 2.97
N TYR A 80 -0.12 -0.30 3.65
CA TYR A 80 0.56 -0.92 4.79
C TYR A 80 -0.41 -1.14 5.96
N LYS A 81 -0.69 -2.41 6.24
CA LYS A 81 -1.59 -2.90 7.30
C LYS A 81 -0.98 -4.18 7.91
N PRO A 82 0.09 -4.05 8.72
CA PRO A 82 0.80 -5.21 9.29
C PRO A 82 -0.08 -6.07 10.22
N ASP A 83 -1.07 -5.45 10.86
CA ASP A 83 -2.00 -6.12 11.79
C ASP A 83 -3.21 -6.76 11.08
N HIS A 84 -3.26 -6.70 9.75
CA HIS A 84 -4.36 -7.30 8.99
C HIS A 84 -4.26 -8.83 9.00
N PRO A 85 -5.35 -9.60 9.14
CA PRO A 85 -5.27 -11.07 9.15
C PRO A 85 -4.68 -11.69 7.87
N ARG A 86 -4.78 -10.97 6.75
CA ARG A 86 -4.16 -11.35 5.46
C ARG A 86 -2.72 -10.87 5.29
N ALA A 87 -2.20 -10.06 6.21
CA ALA A 87 -0.82 -9.64 6.17
C ALA A 87 0.09 -10.78 6.61
N THR A 88 1.22 -10.93 5.94
CA THR A 88 2.28 -11.84 6.38
C THR A 88 3.50 -11.03 6.80
N LYS A 89 4.43 -11.63 7.55
CA LYS A 89 5.66 -10.96 8.00
C LYS A 89 6.42 -10.31 6.82
N ASN A 90 6.40 -10.95 5.65
CA ASN A 90 7.08 -10.47 4.45
C ASN A 90 6.18 -9.58 3.55
N HIS A 91 4.85 -9.61 3.75
CA HIS A 91 3.88 -8.88 2.95
C HIS A 91 2.83 -8.22 3.84
N ALA A 92 3.24 -7.14 4.51
CA ALA A 92 2.39 -6.34 5.39
C ALA A 92 1.51 -5.31 4.65
N HIS A 93 1.43 -5.37 3.32
CA HIS A 93 0.59 -4.48 2.53
C HIS A 93 -0.62 -5.24 1.99
N ILE A 94 -1.81 -4.65 2.06
CA ILE A 94 -3.07 -5.19 1.55
C ILE A 94 -3.57 -4.33 0.40
N SER A 95 -4.24 -4.91 -0.60
CA SER A 95 -4.84 -4.11 -1.67
C SER A 95 -5.95 -3.22 -1.11
N GLU A 96 -5.97 -1.95 -1.51
CA GLU A 96 -6.92 -0.94 -1.01
C GLU A 96 -8.38 -1.33 -1.31
N HIS A 97 -8.67 -1.90 -2.49
CA HIS A 97 -10.02 -2.38 -2.82
C HIS A 97 -10.54 -3.44 -1.84
N ILE A 98 -9.68 -4.31 -1.29
CA ILE A 98 -10.08 -5.28 -0.25
C ILE A 98 -10.51 -4.53 1.00
N LEU A 99 -9.69 -3.57 1.46
CA LEU A 99 -9.98 -2.79 2.66
C LEU A 99 -11.28 -1.99 2.54
N VAL A 100 -11.58 -1.44 1.35
CA VAL A 100 -12.84 -0.72 1.08
C VAL A 100 -14.05 -1.65 1.19
N VAL A 101 -13.98 -2.84 0.58
CA VAL A 101 -15.07 -3.82 0.66
C VAL A 101 -15.23 -4.35 2.08
N GLU A 102 -14.15 -4.71 2.77
CA GLU A 102 -14.20 -5.19 4.16
C GLU A 102 -14.79 -4.16 5.12
N LYS A 103 -14.42 -2.88 4.96
CA LYS A 103 -15.01 -1.78 5.73
C LYS A 103 -16.52 -1.69 5.51
N THR A 104 -16.98 -1.88 4.28
CA THR A 104 -18.40 -1.82 3.92
C THR A 104 -19.18 -3.03 4.46
N LEU A 105 -18.56 -4.22 4.47
CA LEU A 105 -19.16 -5.43 5.01
C LEU A 105 -19.13 -5.51 6.54
N GLY A 106 -18.25 -4.76 7.20
CA GLY A 106 -18.00 -4.88 8.64
C GLY A 106 -17.30 -6.18 9.04
N ARG A 107 -16.67 -6.89 8.09
CA ARG A 107 -15.90 -8.13 8.32
C ARG A 107 -14.76 -8.28 7.32
N PHE A 108 -13.78 -9.12 7.65
CA PHE A 108 -12.75 -9.53 6.70
C PHE A 108 -13.34 -10.40 5.58
N LEU A 109 -12.73 -10.33 4.40
CA LEU A 109 -13.06 -11.24 3.31
C LEU A 109 -12.60 -12.66 3.64
N LYS A 110 -13.36 -13.66 3.20
CA LYS A 110 -12.99 -15.07 3.22
C LYS A 110 -11.91 -15.36 2.18
N GLY A 111 -11.08 -16.38 2.42
CA GLY A 111 -9.90 -16.67 1.57
C GLY A 111 -10.22 -16.86 0.08
N GLU A 112 -11.43 -17.33 -0.24
CA GLU A 112 -11.93 -17.56 -1.59
C GLU A 112 -12.55 -16.32 -2.26
N GLU A 113 -13.08 -15.36 -1.49
CA GLU A 113 -13.72 -14.15 -2.03
C GLU A 113 -12.73 -13.30 -2.84
N ARG A 114 -13.20 -12.69 -3.93
CA ARG A 114 -12.43 -11.81 -4.84
C ARG A 114 -13.16 -10.51 -5.06
N VAL A 115 -12.43 -9.41 -5.17
CA VAL A 115 -12.99 -8.11 -5.54
C VAL A 115 -12.65 -7.84 -7.00
N HIS A 116 -13.68 -7.57 -7.79
CA HIS A 116 -13.61 -7.23 -9.20
C HIS A 116 -13.80 -5.72 -9.38
N HIS A 117 -12.95 -5.08 -10.20
CA HIS A 117 -13.12 -3.68 -10.61
C HIS A 117 -13.96 -3.61 -11.87
N ILE A 118 -15.17 -3.05 -11.77
CA ILE A 118 -16.18 -3.05 -12.84
C ILE A 118 -15.66 -2.33 -14.09
N ASN A 119 -14.98 -1.19 -13.93
CA ASN A 119 -14.40 -0.44 -15.04
C ASN A 119 -12.98 -0.91 -15.44
N HIS A 120 -12.46 -1.99 -14.84
CA HIS A 120 -11.11 -2.50 -15.04
C HIS A 120 -9.95 -1.54 -14.66
N ILE A 121 -10.23 -0.40 -14.04
CA ILE A 121 -9.24 0.56 -13.53
C ILE A 121 -8.85 0.17 -12.08
N LYS A 122 -7.63 -0.32 -11.90
CA LYS A 122 -7.16 -0.99 -10.66
C LYS A 122 -6.96 -0.07 -9.44
N ASP A 123 -6.90 1.24 -9.66
CA ASP A 123 -6.81 2.26 -8.62
C ASP A 123 -8.11 3.04 -8.39
N ASP A 124 -9.18 2.74 -9.13
CA ASP A 124 -10.52 3.26 -8.86
C ASP A 124 -11.23 2.38 -7.82
N ASN A 125 -10.95 2.68 -6.54
CA ASN A 125 -11.44 1.90 -5.41
C ASN A 125 -12.73 2.48 -4.79
N ARG A 126 -13.51 3.25 -5.56
CA ARG A 126 -14.85 3.68 -5.13
C ARG A 126 -15.77 2.46 -5.00
N ILE A 127 -16.58 2.39 -3.95
CA ILE A 127 -17.36 1.17 -3.64
C ILE A 127 -18.32 0.81 -4.77
N GLU A 128 -18.88 1.80 -5.46
CA GLU A 128 -19.75 1.63 -6.63
C GLU A 128 -19.04 1.01 -7.84
N ASN A 129 -17.71 1.00 -7.87
CA ASN A 129 -16.89 0.38 -8.92
C ASN A 129 -16.36 -1.02 -8.51
N LEU A 130 -16.66 -1.49 -7.30
CA LEU A 130 -16.17 -2.75 -6.77
C LEU A 130 -17.31 -3.76 -6.66
N PHE A 131 -17.07 -4.96 -7.19
CA PHE A 131 -17.99 -6.09 -7.09
C PHE A 131 -17.34 -7.24 -6.32
N LEU A 132 -18.03 -7.77 -5.31
CA LEU A 132 -17.54 -8.91 -4.54
C LEU A 132 -18.00 -10.22 -5.19
N CYS A 133 -17.04 -10.97 -5.71
CA CYS A 133 -17.23 -12.34 -6.18
C CYS A 133 -17.01 -13.34 -5.03
N LYS A 134 -17.85 -14.37 -4.97
CA LYS A 134 -17.76 -15.46 -4.00
C LYS A 134 -16.46 -16.27 -4.14
N ASN A 135 -15.95 -16.40 -5.37
CA ASN A 135 -14.73 -17.15 -5.68
C ASN A 135 -14.11 -16.75 -7.02
N ASN A 136 -12.95 -17.34 -7.33
CA ASN A 136 -12.25 -17.18 -8.60
C ASN A 136 -13.12 -17.54 -9.82
N SER A 137 -13.98 -18.55 -9.72
CA SER A 137 -14.83 -18.98 -10.85
C SER A 137 -15.86 -17.91 -11.20
N GLU A 138 -16.46 -17.26 -10.20
CA GLU A 138 -17.36 -16.14 -10.43
C GLU A 138 -16.63 -14.91 -10.97
N HIS A 139 -15.45 -14.57 -10.43
CA HIS A 139 -14.63 -13.48 -10.96
C HIS A 139 -14.30 -13.69 -12.44
N ALA A 140 -13.83 -14.90 -12.80
CA ALA A 140 -13.55 -15.25 -14.19
C ALA A 140 -14.80 -15.23 -15.08
N LYS A 141 -15.98 -15.58 -14.54
CA LYS A 141 -17.24 -15.47 -15.26
C LYS A 141 -17.56 -14.01 -15.58
N VAL A 142 -17.44 -13.11 -14.59
CA VAL A 142 -17.68 -11.67 -14.78
C VAL A 142 -16.72 -11.11 -15.83
N ASP A 143 -15.42 -11.37 -15.73
CA ASP A 143 -14.43 -10.94 -16.75
C ASP A 143 -14.81 -11.40 -18.16
N LYS A 144 -15.23 -12.67 -18.29
CA LYS A 144 -15.65 -13.25 -19.58
C LYS A 144 -16.89 -12.57 -20.15
N THR A 145 -17.81 -12.07 -19.31
CA THR A 145 -19.01 -11.40 -19.83
C THR A 145 -18.67 -10.16 -20.63
N LEU A 146 -17.75 -9.32 -20.14
CA LEU A 146 -17.30 -8.12 -20.86
C LEU A 146 -16.53 -8.48 -22.13
N ILE A 147 -15.63 -9.48 -22.05
CA ILE A 147 -14.86 -9.94 -23.21
C ILE A 147 -15.79 -10.43 -24.33
N ASN A 148 -16.81 -11.23 -24.00
CA ASN A 148 -17.76 -11.72 -24.99
C ASN A 148 -18.55 -10.59 -25.64
N ILE A 149 -19.02 -9.61 -24.86
CA ILE A 149 -19.68 -8.42 -25.40
C ILE A 149 -18.73 -7.68 -26.34
N GLY A 150 -17.48 -7.49 -25.94
CA GLY A 150 -16.45 -6.86 -26.77
C GLY A 150 -16.21 -7.60 -28.10
N ILE A 151 -16.18 -8.93 -28.08
CA ILE A 151 -16.04 -9.77 -29.28
C ILE A 151 -17.25 -9.56 -30.21
N GLU A 152 -18.47 -9.62 -29.69
CA GLU A 152 -19.68 -9.41 -30.49
C GLU A 152 -19.68 -8.02 -31.14
N LEU A 153 -19.34 -6.98 -30.38
CA LEU A 153 -19.21 -5.61 -30.90
C LEU A 153 -18.11 -5.53 -31.97
N ALA A 154 -16.95 -6.14 -31.74
CA ALA A 154 -15.86 -6.15 -32.71
C ALA A 154 -16.24 -6.88 -34.00
N LEU A 155 -17.00 -7.98 -33.92
CA LEU A 155 -17.50 -8.69 -35.10
C LEU A 155 -18.51 -7.86 -35.90
N VAL A 156 -19.34 -7.05 -35.24
CA VAL A 156 -20.22 -6.08 -35.92
C VAL A 156 -19.40 -5.03 -36.67
N GLU A 157 -18.39 -4.44 -36.02
CA GLU A 157 -17.52 -3.45 -36.66
C GLU A 157 -16.67 -4.03 -37.78
N PHE A 158 -16.24 -5.28 -37.66
CA PHE A 158 -15.58 -6.02 -38.73
C PHE A 158 -16.48 -6.19 -39.94
N LYS A 159 -17.75 -6.59 -39.75
CA LYS A 159 -18.74 -6.70 -40.84
C LYS A 159 -19.05 -5.35 -41.51
N ARG A 160 -18.95 -4.25 -40.77
CA ARG A 160 -19.09 -2.87 -41.28
C ARG A 160 -17.86 -2.38 -42.04
N GLY A 161 -16.74 -3.11 -41.98
CA GLY A 161 -15.47 -2.71 -42.58
C GLY A 161 -14.65 -1.74 -41.72
N ASN A 162 -15.08 -1.47 -40.48
CA ASN A 162 -14.37 -0.59 -39.54
C ASN A 162 -13.23 -1.31 -38.80
N ILE A 163 -13.18 -2.64 -38.85
CA ILE A 163 -12.03 -3.45 -38.40
C ILE A 163 -11.53 -4.27 -39.58
N VAL A 164 -10.21 -4.24 -39.82
CA VAL A 164 -9.56 -4.96 -40.92
C VAL A 164 -8.43 -5.84 -40.42
N PHE A 165 -8.25 -7.02 -41.02
CA PHE A 165 -7.14 -7.92 -40.68
C PHE A 165 -5.93 -7.67 -41.59
N ASN A 166 -4.80 -7.29 -40.98
CA ASN A 166 -3.52 -7.14 -41.67
C ASN A 166 -2.82 -8.50 -41.77
N ARG A 167 -2.89 -9.11 -42.95
CA ARG A 167 -2.28 -10.43 -43.21
C ARG A 167 -0.75 -10.47 -43.09
N LYS A 168 -0.07 -9.34 -43.30
CA LYS A 168 1.40 -9.28 -43.22
C LYS A 168 1.87 -9.34 -41.76
N LYS A 169 1.11 -8.74 -40.85
CA LYS A 169 1.45 -8.66 -39.42
C LYS A 169 0.69 -9.66 -38.54
N GLY A 170 -0.44 -10.20 -39.01
CA GLY A 170 -1.27 -11.11 -38.23
C GLY A 170 -2.13 -10.41 -37.16
N GLU A 171 -2.54 -9.16 -37.39
CA GLU A 171 -3.26 -8.33 -36.40
C GLU A 171 -4.52 -7.68 -37.00
N TYR A 172 -5.50 -7.36 -36.15
CA TYR A 172 -6.68 -6.57 -36.51
C TYR A 172 -6.43 -5.08 -36.22
N ASN A 173 -6.84 -4.19 -37.12
CA ASN A 173 -6.71 -2.74 -36.98
C ASN A 173 -8.06 -2.06 -37.16
N LEU A 174 -8.26 -0.91 -36.51
CA LEU A 174 -9.39 -0.02 -36.79
C LEU A 174 -9.15 0.75 -38.10
N LEU A 175 -10.18 0.88 -38.92
CA LEU A 175 -10.16 1.66 -40.14
C LEU A 175 -10.00 3.15 -39.78
N GLY A 176 -8.96 3.80 -40.30
CA GLY A 176 -8.61 5.18 -39.96
C GLY A 176 -7.40 5.30 -39.05
N ASP A 177 -6.99 4.21 -38.40
CA ASP A 177 -5.73 4.11 -37.68
C ASP A 177 -4.60 3.82 -38.70
N ARG A 178 -4.39 4.77 -39.63
CA ARG A 178 -3.16 4.81 -40.41
C ARG A 178 -2.09 5.30 -39.45
N GLY A 179 -1.44 4.34 -38.78
CA GLY A 179 -0.28 4.63 -37.94
C GLY A 179 0.64 5.63 -38.64
N LEU A 180 0.83 6.78 -37.99
CA LEU A 180 1.98 7.64 -38.23
C LEU A 180 3.25 6.90 -37.83
#